data_AF-A0A7W6C8D1-F1
#
_entry.id   AF-A0A7W6C8D1-F1
#
_cell.length_a   1.000
_cell.length_b   1.000
_cell.length_c   1.000
_cell.angle_alpha   90.00
_cell.angle_beta   90.00
_cell.angle_gamma   90.00
#
_symmetry.space_group_name_H-M   'P 1'
#
loop_
_entity.id
_entity.type
_entity.pdbx_description
1 polymer ?
#
loop_
_entity_poly.entity_id
_entity_poly.type
_entity_poly.pdbx_seq_one_letter_code
_entity_poly.pdbx_strand_id
1 'polypeptide(L)'
;MKLDEIDLDSYNRIQLPSLGKCIYCYDDENKRTEEHIIPYAIGENTVSILDARCDNCQIIINKYEQGFLSKQIGPFRGAIGAPSRTRKKKKRLQEHHTHMRFTFTEIDWTGKYIRDLGYRLIPFTQAPLVLPLWTSPPPTILGLPVRAGSEMGESWLYQEKDKLAALAKDVGTEKGAFIVKTQTGVVSREHTLRFLAKTAHAWAAAQFGLDAFDPFLTDIVLNKAHDMERYIGNAPPYMYENMPELGKLVEGEGHIFRIVGGRETIGDMSDCLFTLIQLYPMVNSPVHLIVVGKVKPGFDMDARMLERHGVEALA
;
A
#
# COMPACT_ATOMS: atom_id res chain seq x y z
N MET A 1 16.03 12.38 -8.59
CA MET A 1 15.18 11.97 -7.43
C MET A 1 15.73 10.67 -6.83
N LYS A 2 16.13 10.67 -5.56
CA LYS A 2 16.76 9.49 -4.92
C LYS A 2 15.71 8.54 -4.37
N LEU A 3 15.68 7.30 -4.85
CA LEU A 3 14.75 6.26 -4.42
C LEU A 3 15.15 5.70 -3.05
N ASP A 4 14.28 5.83 -2.03
CA ASP A 4 14.45 5.10 -0.77
C ASP A 4 13.84 3.68 -0.93
N GLU A 5 14.70 2.70 -1.17
CA GLU A 5 14.33 1.29 -1.09
C GLU A 5 14.44 0.82 0.35
N ILE A 6 13.32 0.39 0.93
CA ILE A 6 13.28 -0.13 2.28
C ILE A 6 13.13 -1.64 2.19
N ASP A 7 14.22 -2.35 2.51
CA ASP A 7 14.21 -3.78 2.73
C ASP A 7 13.47 -4.09 4.04
N LEU A 8 12.26 -4.66 3.93
CA LEU A 8 11.41 -4.98 5.06
C LEU A 8 11.96 -6.14 5.90
N ASP A 9 12.84 -6.97 5.34
CA ASP A 9 13.43 -8.12 6.02
C ASP A 9 14.80 -7.82 6.63
N SER A 10 15.35 -6.63 6.40
CA SER A 10 16.60 -6.18 7.05
C SER A 10 16.46 -6.06 8.58
N TYR A 11 15.23 -6.06 9.11
CA TYR A 11 14.87 -5.83 10.53
C TYR A 11 15.48 -4.55 11.14
N ASN A 12 16.01 -3.65 10.32
CA ASN A 12 16.56 -2.39 10.76
C ASN A 12 15.43 -1.47 11.20
N ARG A 13 15.42 -1.12 12.50
CA ARG A 13 14.41 -0.23 13.06
C ARG A 13 14.89 1.21 13.01
N ILE A 14 14.24 2.01 12.18
CA ILE A 14 14.44 3.45 12.08
C ILE A 14 13.33 4.13 12.89
N GLN A 15 13.69 4.65 14.06
CA GLN A 15 12.80 5.48 14.87
C GLN A 15 13.17 6.95 14.71
N LEU A 16 12.26 7.69 14.09
CA LEU A 16 12.39 9.12 13.86
C LEU A 16 11.87 9.91 15.07
N PRO A 17 12.49 11.04 15.40
CA PRO A 17 12.08 11.85 16.55
C PRO A 17 10.68 12.43 16.38
N SER A 18 10.09 12.84 17.49
CA SER A 18 8.80 13.55 17.50
C SER A 18 8.88 14.86 16.74
N LEU A 19 7.78 15.20 16.06
CA LEU A 19 7.59 16.49 15.39
C LEU A 19 6.82 17.48 16.29
N GLY A 20 6.65 17.17 17.58
CA GLY A 20 6.02 18.02 18.58
C GLY A 20 4.49 18.09 18.53
N LYS A 21 3.88 17.62 17.43
CA LYS A 21 2.43 17.67 17.17
C LYS A 21 1.95 16.37 16.53
N CYS A 22 0.65 16.10 16.63
CA CYS A 22 0.02 15.05 15.84
C CYS A 22 0.16 15.39 14.34
N ILE A 23 0.75 14.50 13.55
CA ILE A 23 1.05 14.79 12.14
C ILE A 23 -0.20 14.92 11.26
N TYR A 24 -1.38 14.49 11.73
CA TYR A 24 -2.62 14.56 10.96
C TYR A 24 -3.55 15.70 11.37
N CYS A 25 -3.71 15.93 12.69
CA CYS A 25 -4.60 16.97 13.20
C CYS A 25 -3.87 18.19 13.77
N TYR A 26 -2.53 18.18 13.80
CA TYR A 26 -1.66 19.26 14.26
C TYR A 26 -1.82 19.67 15.73
N ASP A 27 -2.54 18.88 16.50
CA ASP A 27 -2.77 19.07 17.93
C ASP A 27 -1.58 18.57 18.75
N ASP A 28 -1.09 19.40 19.69
CA ASP A 28 -0.03 19.11 20.65
C ASP A 28 -0.52 18.81 22.08
N GLU A 29 -1.81 18.99 22.38
CA GLU A 29 -2.38 18.80 23.71
C GLU A 29 -2.74 17.34 23.99
N ASN A 30 -3.25 16.65 22.97
CA ASN A 30 -3.66 15.26 23.10
C ASN A 30 -2.47 14.32 23.29
N LYS A 31 -2.67 13.25 24.08
CA LYS A 31 -1.69 12.17 24.21
C LYS A 31 -1.40 11.57 22.83
N ARG A 32 -0.12 11.49 22.47
CA ARG A 32 0.34 10.91 21.21
C ARG A 32 1.09 9.60 21.44
N THR A 33 1.14 8.84 20.37
CA THR A 33 1.74 7.51 20.27
C THR A 33 2.59 7.43 19.01
N GLU A 34 3.35 6.34 18.89
CA GLU A 34 4.14 6.06 17.69
C GLU A 34 3.24 5.92 16.44
N GLU A 35 3.69 6.53 15.35
CA GLU A 35 3.12 6.37 14.02
C GLU A 35 4.06 5.55 13.14
N HIS A 36 3.52 4.54 12.47
CA HIS A 36 4.28 3.73 11.54
C HIS A 36 4.13 4.28 10.13
N ILE A 37 5.23 4.73 9.51
CA ILE A 37 5.21 5.14 8.09
C ILE A 37 4.92 3.90 7.25
N ILE A 38 5.74 2.86 7.44
CA ILE A 38 5.45 1.52 6.95
C ILE A 38 4.73 0.77 8.06
N PRO A 39 3.45 0.39 7.89
CA PRO A 39 2.71 -0.29 8.93
C PRO A 39 3.39 -1.58 9.36
N TYR A 40 3.25 -1.88 10.65
CA TYR A 40 3.80 -3.11 11.24
C TYR A 40 3.43 -4.38 10.49
N ALA A 41 2.23 -4.41 9.95
CA ALA A 41 1.73 -5.55 9.24
C ALA A 41 2.57 -5.86 7.97
N ILE A 42 3.16 -4.84 7.35
CA ILE A 42 4.00 -4.96 6.15
C ILE A 42 5.47 -5.11 6.56
N GLY A 43 5.96 -4.24 7.44
CA GLY A 43 7.39 -4.12 7.75
C GLY A 43 7.71 -4.04 9.25
N GLU A 44 6.96 -4.70 10.12
CA GLU A 44 7.22 -4.72 11.57
C GLU A 44 7.46 -3.33 12.20
N ASN A 45 8.68 -3.01 12.61
CA ASN A 45 9.02 -1.71 13.19
C ASN A 45 10.09 -1.01 12.34
N THR A 46 10.11 -1.27 11.02
CA THR A 46 11.19 -0.80 10.14
C THR A 46 11.27 0.71 10.09
N VAL A 47 10.15 1.44 9.95
CA VAL A 47 10.16 2.91 9.99
C VAL A 47 8.96 3.49 10.73
N SER A 48 9.24 4.26 11.78
CA SER A 48 8.22 4.93 12.61
C SER A 48 8.66 6.31 13.10
N ILE A 49 7.69 7.11 13.54
CA ILE A 49 7.87 8.43 14.15
C ILE A 49 7.36 8.36 15.58
N LEU A 50 8.20 8.75 16.54
CA LEU A 50 7.85 8.79 17.94
C LEU A 50 6.84 9.90 18.23
N ASP A 51 5.87 9.65 19.12
CA ASP A 51 4.93 10.68 19.62
C ASP A 51 4.22 11.49 18.52
N ALA A 52 3.88 10.83 17.40
CA ALA A 52 3.48 11.48 16.15
C ALA A 52 1.97 11.45 15.87
N ARG A 53 1.20 10.62 16.55
CA ARG A 53 -0.25 10.50 16.30
C ARG A 53 -1.05 10.38 17.60
N CYS A 54 -2.10 11.19 17.73
CA CYS A 54 -3.06 11.12 18.84
C CYS A 54 -4.06 9.96 18.72
N ASP A 55 -4.66 9.58 19.84
CA ASP A 55 -5.60 8.45 19.91
C ASP A 55 -6.86 8.67 19.05
N ASN A 56 -7.35 9.91 18.95
CA ASN A 56 -8.52 10.25 18.13
C ASN A 56 -8.28 9.97 16.64
N CYS A 57 -7.12 10.40 16.12
CA CYS A 57 -6.73 10.11 14.75
C CYS A 57 -6.54 8.60 14.57
N GLN A 58 -5.99 7.90 15.56
CA GLN A 58 -5.76 6.46 15.46
C GLN A 58 -7.03 5.65 15.30
N ILE A 59 -8.09 6.02 16.02
CA ILE A 59 -9.40 5.35 15.94
C ILE A 59 -9.95 5.42 14.51
N ILE A 60 -9.77 6.55 13.83
CA ILE A 60 -10.23 6.76 12.45
C ILE A 60 -9.37 5.92 11.51
N ILE A 61 -8.04 6.07 11.60
CA ILE A 61 -7.06 5.43 10.71
C ILE A 61 -7.15 3.90 10.76
N ASN A 62 -7.27 3.35 11.97
CA ASN A 62 -7.36 1.90 12.18
C ASN A 62 -8.47 1.22 11.37
N LYS A 63 -9.59 1.92 11.11
CA LYS A 63 -10.75 1.31 10.43
C LYS A 63 -10.39 0.87 9.01
N TYR A 64 -9.83 1.79 8.23
CA TYR A 64 -9.46 1.49 6.86
C TYR A 64 -8.11 0.76 6.77
N GLU A 65 -7.18 1.02 7.69
CA GLU A 65 -5.89 0.33 7.71
C GLU A 65 -6.06 -1.17 7.99
N GLN A 66 -6.93 -1.55 8.93
CA GLN A 66 -7.27 -2.96 9.15
C GLN A 66 -8.05 -3.56 7.97
N GLY A 67 -8.91 -2.77 7.32
CA GLY A 67 -9.61 -3.18 6.11
C GLY A 67 -8.64 -3.56 4.99
N PHE A 68 -7.63 -2.73 4.75
CA PHE A 68 -6.59 -2.98 3.77
C PHE A 68 -5.66 -4.13 4.21
N LEU A 69 -4.99 -3.98 5.36
CA LEU A 69 -3.92 -4.87 5.80
C LEU A 69 -4.41 -6.27 6.17
N SER A 70 -5.57 -6.40 6.81
CA SER A 70 -6.05 -7.70 7.31
C SER A 70 -7.02 -8.38 6.36
N LYS A 71 -7.89 -7.63 5.67
CA LYS A 71 -8.92 -8.23 4.79
C LYS A 71 -8.46 -8.32 3.34
N GLN A 72 -7.95 -7.23 2.77
CA GLN A 72 -7.58 -7.19 1.36
C GLN A 72 -6.24 -7.89 1.09
N ILE A 73 -5.15 -7.44 1.73
CA ILE A 73 -3.81 -8.02 1.52
C ILE A 73 -3.40 -9.02 2.61
N GLY A 74 -4.26 -9.28 3.59
CA GLY A 74 -4.00 -10.19 4.70
C GLY A 74 -3.66 -11.62 4.26
N PRO A 75 -4.42 -12.24 3.31
CA PRO A 75 -4.08 -13.55 2.79
C PRO A 75 -2.68 -13.60 2.15
N PHE A 76 -2.34 -12.62 1.31
CA PHE A 76 -1.02 -12.50 0.69
C PHE A 76 0.08 -12.42 1.76
N ARG A 77 -0.08 -11.50 2.72
CA ARG A 77 0.84 -11.30 3.85
C ARG A 77 1.04 -12.56 4.67
N GLY A 78 -0.02 -13.32 4.90
CA GLY A 78 0.05 -14.61 5.58
C GLY A 78 0.88 -15.64 4.81
N ALA A 79 0.68 -15.72 3.50
CA ALA A 79 1.39 -16.64 2.61
C ALA A 79 2.89 -16.33 2.49
N ILE A 80 3.26 -15.06 2.42
CA ILE A 80 4.68 -14.65 2.38
C ILE A 80 5.32 -14.58 3.78
N GLY A 81 4.57 -14.85 4.85
CA GLY A 81 5.12 -14.88 6.20
C GLY A 81 5.37 -13.50 6.84
N ALA A 82 4.74 -12.44 6.33
CA ALA A 82 4.88 -11.07 6.81
C ALA A 82 4.55 -10.91 8.32
N PRO A 83 5.04 -9.84 8.98
CA PRO A 83 4.94 -9.69 10.42
C PRO A 83 3.49 -9.63 10.94
N SER A 84 3.29 -10.17 12.15
CA SER A 84 1.99 -10.16 12.85
C SER A 84 2.19 -10.08 14.36
N ARG A 85 1.58 -9.06 14.99
CA ARG A 85 1.66 -8.82 16.45
C ARG A 85 1.15 -10.03 17.26
N THR A 86 0.26 -10.82 16.68
CA THR A 86 -0.37 -11.98 17.33
C THR A 86 0.52 -13.23 17.32
N ARG A 87 1.68 -13.24 16.63
CA ARG A 87 2.62 -14.38 16.64
C ARG A 87 3.14 -14.73 18.04
N LYS A 88 3.18 -13.79 19.00
CA LYS A 88 3.55 -14.10 20.41
C LYS A 88 2.45 -14.84 21.19
N LYS A 89 1.21 -14.92 20.68
CA LYS A 89 0.09 -15.71 21.27
C LYS A 89 -0.05 -17.09 20.59
N LYS A 90 1.04 -17.63 20.03
CA LYS A 90 1.10 -18.77 19.08
C LYS A 90 0.67 -20.14 19.62
N LYS A 91 0.38 -20.32 20.92
CA LYS A 91 -0.06 -21.62 21.44
C LYS A 91 -1.59 -21.85 21.39
N ARG A 92 -2.40 -20.84 21.10
CA ARG A 92 -3.88 -20.93 21.29
C ARG A 92 -4.72 -20.68 20.02
N LEU A 93 -4.11 -20.41 18.87
CA LEU A 93 -4.79 -19.90 17.65
C LEU A 93 -4.35 -20.62 16.35
N GLN A 94 -3.90 -21.88 16.44
CA GLN A 94 -3.26 -22.60 15.33
C GLN A 94 -4.18 -22.99 14.16
N GLU A 95 -5.51 -22.88 14.28
CA GLU A 95 -6.42 -23.40 13.25
C GLU A 95 -7.01 -22.34 12.30
N HIS A 96 -7.02 -21.05 12.67
CA HIS A 96 -7.74 -20.01 11.89
C HIS A 96 -6.87 -18.96 11.18
N HIS A 97 -5.55 -18.90 11.45
CA HIS A 97 -4.64 -17.90 10.86
C HIS A 97 -3.47 -18.52 10.10
N THR A 98 -3.62 -19.76 9.65
CA THR A 98 -2.61 -20.52 8.90
C THR A 98 -3.10 -20.91 7.51
N HIS A 99 -4.35 -20.55 7.16
CA HIS A 99 -4.99 -20.97 5.92
C HIS A 99 -5.57 -19.78 5.16
N MET A 100 -5.49 -19.84 3.83
CA MET A 100 -6.18 -18.98 2.89
C MET A 100 -7.50 -19.62 2.45
N ARG A 101 -8.59 -18.85 2.45
CA ARG A 101 -9.89 -19.30 1.94
C ARG A 101 -10.01 -18.97 0.46
N PHE A 102 -10.25 -19.98 -0.36
CA PHE A 102 -10.62 -19.83 -1.77
C PHE A 102 -12.06 -20.28 -1.96
N THR A 103 -12.89 -19.44 -2.58
CA THR A 103 -14.26 -19.77 -2.98
C THR A 103 -14.29 -20.10 -4.46
N PHE A 104 -15.09 -21.10 -4.83
CA PHE A 104 -15.18 -21.60 -6.20
C PHE A 104 -16.61 -21.51 -6.71
N THR A 105 -16.76 -21.07 -7.95
CA THR A 105 -18.05 -21.02 -8.63
C THR A 105 -17.94 -21.68 -10.00
N GLU A 106 -18.98 -22.37 -10.41
CA GLU A 106 -19.11 -22.85 -11.78
C GLU A 106 -19.69 -21.73 -12.65
N ILE A 107 -19.10 -21.55 -13.81
CA ILE A 107 -19.54 -20.59 -14.83
C ILE A 107 -19.74 -21.30 -16.17
N ASP A 108 -20.55 -20.71 -17.05
CA ASP A 108 -20.64 -21.16 -18.44
C ASP A 108 -19.52 -20.57 -19.31
N TRP A 109 -19.51 -20.90 -20.61
CA TRP A 109 -18.56 -20.40 -21.58
C TRP A 109 -18.65 -18.88 -21.84
N THR A 110 -19.74 -18.24 -21.43
CA THR A 110 -19.92 -16.78 -21.47
C THR A 110 -19.43 -16.08 -20.19
N GLY A 111 -19.05 -16.86 -19.16
CA GLY A 111 -18.66 -16.36 -17.84
C GLY A 111 -19.84 -16.14 -16.89
N LYS A 112 -21.05 -16.55 -17.26
CA LYS A 112 -22.24 -16.42 -16.41
C LYS A 112 -22.21 -17.46 -15.30
N TYR A 113 -22.54 -17.04 -14.09
CA TYR A 113 -22.67 -17.91 -12.92
C TYR A 113 -23.70 -19.03 -13.16
N ILE A 114 -23.31 -20.27 -12.83
CA ILE A 114 -24.19 -21.45 -12.82
C ILE A 114 -24.51 -21.85 -11.37
N ARG A 115 -23.50 -22.14 -10.55
CA ARG A 115 -23.67 -22.56 -9.14
C ARG A 115 -22.41 -22.33 -8.29
N ASP A 116 -22.60 -22.29 -6.98
CA ASP A 116 -21.53 -22.27 -5.98
C ASP A 116 -20.96 -23.70 -5.79
N LEU A 117 -19.63 -23.83 -5.74
CA LEU A 117 -18.92 -25.10 -5.57
C LEU A 117 -18.28 -25.22 -4.17
N GLY A 118 -18.57 -24.27 -3.28
CA GLY A 118 -18.06 -24.18 -1.92
C GLY A 118 -16.73 -23.44 -1.83
N TYR A 119 -16.00 -23.74 -0.76
CA TYR A 119 -14.70 -23.16 -0.49
C TYR A 119 -13.69 -24.22 -0.05
N ARG A 120 -12.40 -23.92 -0.20
CA ARG A 120 -11.30 -24.67 0.40
C ARG A 120 -10.47 -23.76 1.30
N LEU A 121 -10.02 -24.32 2.42
CA LEU A 121 -9.01 -23.70 3.29
C LEU A 121 -7.66 -24.34 2.94
N ILE A 122 -6.72 -23.55 2.44
CA ILE A 122 -5.42 -24.04 1.99
C ILE A 122 -4.36 -23.45 2.92
N PRO A 123 -3.47 -24.27 3.53
CA PRO A 123 -2.39 -23.76 4.36
C PRO A 123 -1.59 -22.70 3.61
N PHE A 124 -1.14 -21.63 4.28
CA PHE A 124 -0.40 -20.54 3.67
C PHE A 124 0.86 -21.00 2.92
N THR A 125 1.51 -22.06 3.38
CA THR A 125 2.68 -22.69 2.73
C THR A 125 2.35 -23.39 1.41
N GLN A 126 1.08 -23.67 1.14
CA GLN A 126 0.59 -24.36 -0.06
C GLN A 126 -0.35 -23.49 -0.89
N ALA A 127 -0.81 -22.37 -0.32
CA ALA A 127 -1.77 -21.48 -0.94
C ALA A 127 -1.12 -20.76 -2.14
N PRO A 128 -1.82 -20.66 -3.28
CA PRO A 128 -1.42 -19.76 -4.34
C PRO A 128 -1.27 -18.32 -3.81
N LEU A 129 -0.19 -17.64 -4.17
CA LEU A 129 -0.03 -16.22 -3.89
C LEU A 129 -1.03 -15.42 -4.72
N VAL A 130 -1.76 -14.55 -4.04
CA VAL A 130 -2.75 -13.64 -4.62
C VAL A 130 -2.61 -12.29 -3.95
N LEU A 131 -2.22 -11.26 -4.70
CA LEU A 131 -2.13 -9.88 -4.19
C LEU A 131 -3.12 -8.99 -4.93
N PRO A 132 -4.26 -8.67 -4.30
CA PRO A 132 -5.23 -7.74 -4.86
C PRO A 132 -4.94 -6.28 -4.44
N LEU A 133 -4.73 -5.40 -5.41
CA LEU A 133 -4.52 -3.96 -5.22
C LEU A 133 -5.50 -3.13 -6.06
N TRP A 134 -5.59 -1.85 -5.76
CA TRP A 134 -6.37 -0.90 -6.57
C TRP A 134 -5.42 -0.08 -7.44
N THR A 135 -5.76 0.10 -8.72
CA THR A 135 -5.09 1.03 -9.63
C THR A 135 -6.04 2.15 -10.03
N SER A 136 -5.54 3.37 -10.09
CA SER A 136 -6.28 4.57 -10.50
C SER A 136 -5.51 5.27 -11.63
N PRO A 137 -6.16 6.09 -12.46
CA PRO A 137 -5.45 7.08 -13.28
C PRO A 137 -4.52 7.95 -12.43
N PRO A 138 -3.60 8.71 -13.06
CA PRO A 138 -2.82 9.71 -12.35
C PRO A 138 -3.70 10.70 -11.56
N PRO A 139 -3.21 11.26 -10.44
CA PRO A 139 -3.97 12.24 -9.66
C PRO A 139 -4.54 13.36 -10.53
N THR A 140 -5.84 13.64 -10.42
CA THR A 140 -6.50 14.59 -11.34
C THR A 140 -6.02 16.02 -11.18
N ILE A 141 -5.47 16.38 -10.01
CA ILE A 141 -4.88 17.70 -9.77
C ILE A 141 -3.68 18.01 -10.68
N LEU A 142 -3.08 16.99 -11.28
CA LEU A 142 -1.93 17.15 -12.18
C LEU A 142 -2.34 17.51 -13.62
N GLY A 143 -3.64 17.48 -13.96
CA GLY A 143 -4.11 17.77 -15.31
C GLY A 143 -3.63 16.79 -16.38
N LEU A 144 -3.12 15.62 -15.98
CA LEU A 144 -2.60 14.62 -16.90
C LEU A 144 -3.73 13.93 -17.69
N PRO A 145 -3.49 13.55 -18.95
CA PRO A 145 -4.50 12.89 -19.76
C PRO A 145 -4.85 11.52 -19.17
N VAL A 146 -6.16 11.25 -19.10
CA VAL A 146 -6.70 9.96 -18.67
C VAL A 146 -7.19 9.20 -19.90
N ARG A 147 -6.92 7.89 -19.95
CA ARG A 147 -7.45 7.03 -21.00
C ARG A 147 -8.97 6.95 -20.87
N ALA A 148 -9.68 7.11 -21.98
CA ALA A 148 -11.14 6.95 -22.00
C ALA A 148 -11.56 5.57 -21.47
N GLY A 149 -12.49 5.55 -20.51
CA GLY A 149 -13.00 4.34 -19.87
C GLY A 149 -12.18 3.84 -18.67
N SER A 150 -11.12 4.55 -18.25
CA SER A 150 -10.35 4.20 -17.04
C SER A 150 -10.52 5.20 -15.90
N GLU A 151 -11.49 6.12 -15.96
CA GLU A 151 -11.60 7.30 -15.10
C GLU A 151 -11.70 6.96 -13.62
N MET A 152 -12.31 5.82 -13.29
CA MET A 152 -12.49 5.38 -11.91
C MET A 152 -11.33 4.55 -11.37
N GLY A 153 -10.46 4.03 -12.25
CA GLY A 153 -9.51 2.98 -11.91
C GLY A 153 -10.10 1.58 -11.97
N GLU A 154 -9.28 0.58 -11.65
CA GLU A 154 -9.63 -0.83 -11.70
C GLU A 154 -8.90 -1.65 -10.64
N SER A 155 -9.36 -2.89 -10.43
CA SER A 155 -8.67 -3.85 -9.57
C SER A 155 -7.46 -4.42 -10.30
N TRP A 156 -6.28 -4.30 -9.69
CA TRP A 156 -5.08 -5.00 -10.12
C TRP A 156 -4.88 -6.28 -9.31
N LEU A 157 -4.44 -7.34 -9.96
CA LEU A 157 -4.28 -8.65 -9.33
C LEU A 157 -3.00 -9.35 -9.80
N TYR A 158 -2.08 -9.54 -8.85
CA TYR A 158 -1.08 -10.59 -9.00
C TYR A 158 -1.66 -11.92 -8.53
N GLN A 159 -1.37 -12.98 -9.28
CA GLN A 159 -1.80 -14.34 -8.95
C GLN A 159 -0.87 -15.40 -9.54
N GLU A 160 -0.59 -16.45 -8.76
CA GLU A 160 0.05 -17.68 -9.26
C GLU A 160 -0.95 -18.50 -10.09
N LYS A 161 -1.09 -18.13 -11.37
CA LYS A 161 -2.11 -18.66 -12.29
C LYS A 161 -2.10 -20.19 -12.36
N ASP A 162 -0.92 -20.81 -12.43
CA ASP A 162 -0.81 -22.26 -12.59
C ASP A 162 -1.31 -23.02 -11.35
N LYS A 163 -0.96 -22.55 -10.14
CA LYS A 163 -1.45 -23.16 -8.90
C LYS A 163 -2.95 -22.96 -8.73
N LEU A 164 -3.47 -21.78 -9.09
CA LEU A 164 -4.93 -21.52 -9.08
C LEU A 164 -5.68 -22.37 -10.09
N ALA A 165 -5.12 -22.55 -11.29
CA ALA A 165 -5.72 -23.38 -12.34
C ALA A 165 -5.75 -24.85 -11.93
N ALA A 166 -4.67 -25.36 -11.33
CA ALA A 166 -4.62 -26.72 -10.78
C ALA A 166 -5.70 -26.91 -9.71
N LEU A 167 -5.80 -25.98 -8.77
CA LEU A 167 -6.80 -26.01 -7.71
C LEU A 167 -8.24 -25.95 -8.25
N ALA A 168 -8.52 -25.09 -9.22
CA ALA A 168 -9.81 -24.99 -9.88
C ALA A 168 -10.16 -26.28 -10.64
N LYS A 169 -9.19 -26.90 -11.31
CA LYS A 169 -9.35 -28.18 -12.00
C LYS A 169 -9.66 -29.33 -11.03
N ASP A 170 -9.00 -29.36 -9.88
CA ASP A 170 -9.26 -30.36 -8.84
C ASP A 170 -10.69 -30.25 -8.31
N VAL A 171 -11.15 -29.03 -8.04
CA VAL A 171 -12.54 -28.76 -7.63
C VAL A 171 -13.50 -29.15 -8.75
N GLY A 172 -13.19 -28.80 -10.00
CA GLY A 172 -14.02 -29.14 -11.16
C GLY A 172 -14.20 -30.65 -11.32
N THR A 173 -13.11 -31.40 -11.18
CA THR A 173 -13.13 -32.87 -11.25
C THR A 173 -13.94 -33.47 -10.09
N GLU A 174 -13.73 -32.99 -8.86
CA GLU A 174 -14.44 -33.47 -7.66
C GLU A 174 -15.94 -33.17 -7.73
N LYS A 175 -16.32 -31.98 -8.21
CA LYS A 175 -17.72 -31.51 -8.21
C LYS A 175 -18.45 -31.74 -9.53
N GLY A 176 -17.79 -32.34 -10.52
CA GLY A 176 -18.33 -32.52 -11.88
C GLY A 176 -18.70 -31.19 -12.54
N ALA A 177 -17.86 -30.17 -12.37
CA ALA A 177 -18.04 -28.84 -12.94
C ALA A 177 -17.08 -28.61 -14.12
N PHE A 178 -17.57 -27.95 -15.18
CA PHE A 178 -16.83 -27.84 -16.43
C PHE A 178 -15.85 -26.64 -16.45
N ILE A 179 -16.32 -25.45 -16.07
CA ILE A 179 -15.48 -24.24 -15.94
C ILE A 179 -15.62 -23.71 -14.52
N VAL A 180 -14.52 -23.78 -13.78
CA VAL A 180 -14.46 -23.32 -12.38
C VAL A 180 -13.72 -22.00 -12.30
N LYS A 181 -14.37 -21.00 -11.73
CA LYS A 181 -13.77 -19.71 -11.39
C LYS A 181 -13.45 -19.66 -9.90
N THR A 182 -12.23 -19.23 -9.59
CA THR A 182 -11.82 -18.96 -8.21
C THR A 182 -12.03 -17.49 -7.87
N GLN A 183 -12.66 -17.20 -6.74
CA GLN A 183 -12.80 -15.83 -6.25
C GLN A 183 -11.55 -15.44 -5.44
N THR A 184 -10.82 -14.44 -5.93
CA THR A 184 -9.52 -14.01 -5.39
C THR A 184 -9.64 -12.63 -4.72
N GLY A 185 -10.12 -12.62 -3.48
CA GLY A 185 -10.15 -11.42 -2.64
C GLY A 185 -11.20 -10.37 -3.01
N VAL A 186 -11.32 -9.34 -2.18
CA VAL A 186 -12.15 -8.15 -2.41
C VAL A 186 -11.25 -6.92 -2.33
N VAL A 187 -11.31 -6.06 -3.34
CA VAL A 187 -10.52 -4.82 -3.38
C VAL A 187 -11.40 -3.66 -2.93
N SER A 188 -10.98 -2.99 -1.87
CA SER A 188 -11.58 -1.73 -1.45
C SER A 188 -10.71 -0.59 -1.97
N ARG A 189 -11.25 0.13 -2.96
CA ARG A 189 -10.68 1.39 -3.44
C ARG A 189 -10.41 2.34 -2.28
N GLU A 190 -11.43 2.61 -1.47
CA GLU A 190 -11.34 3.57 -0.36
C GLU A 190 -10.26 3.18 0.66
N HIS A 191 -10.24 1.92 1.12
CA HIS A 191 -9.22 1.51 2.07
C HIS A 191 -7.81 1.59 1.49
N THR A 192 -7.64 1.24 0.22
CA THR A 192 -6.34 1.32 -0.47
C THR A 192 -5.87 2.77 -0.60
N LEU A 193 -6.73 3.68 -1.06
CA LEU A 193 -6.35 5.08 -1.27
C LEU A 193 -6.08 5.81 0.06
N ARG A 194 -6.90 5.61 1.10
CA ARG A 194 -6.63 6.22 2.43
C ARG A 194 -5.38 5.65 3.08
N PHE A 195 -5.10 4.37 2.85
CA PHE A 195 -3.85 3.75 3.29
C PHE A 195 -2.64 4.43 2.64
N LEU A 196 -2.65 4.59 1.31
CA LEU A 196 -1.59 5.28 0.58
C LEU A 196 -1.44 6.75 1.04
N ALA A 197 -2.56 7.46 1.23
CA ALA A 197 -2.56 8.84 1.73
C ALA A 197 -1.84 8.96 3.08
N LYS A 198 -2.17 8.05 4.01
CA LYS A 198 -1.59 8.01 5.34
C LYS A 198 -0.09 7.77 5.29
N THR A 199 0.34 6.76 4.52
CA THR A 199 1.77 6.43 4.42
C THR A 199 2.56 7.55 3.73
N ALA A 200 2.03 8.14 2.65
CA ALA A 200 2.66 9.26 1.96
C ALA A 200 2.80 10.50 2.87
N HIS A 201 1.73 10.89 3.56
CA HIS A 201 1.75 12.02 4.49
C HIS A 201 2.70 11.81 5.65
N ALA A 202 2.69 10.62 6.27
CA ALA A 202 3.59 10.30 7.36
C ALA A 202 5.07 10.32 6.91
N TRP A 203 5.35 9.77 5.73
CA TRP A 203 6.68 9.83 5.14
C TRP A 203 7.10 11.29 4.89
N ALA A 204 6.28 12.10 4.23
CA ALA A 204 6.57 13.50 3.97
C ALA A 204 6.83 14.32 5.25
N ALA A 205 5.98 14.14 6.28
CA ALA A 205 6.17 14.80 7.57
C ALA A 205 7.51 14.41 8.22
N ALA A 206 7.88 13.13 8.16
CA ALA A 206 9.17 12.64 8.65
C ALA A 206 10.36 13.16 7.84
N GLN A 207 10.18 13.42 6.55
CA GLN A 207 11.23 13.85 5.64
C GLN A 207 11.51 15.36 5.76
N PHE A 208 10.45 16.16 5.71
CA PHE A 208 10.55 17.60 5.55
C PHE A 208 10.10 18.38 6.78
N GLY A 209 9.41 17.72 7.72
CA GLY A 209 8.77 18.39 8.85
C GLY A 209 7.38 18.91 8.50
N LEU A 210 6.60 19.25 9.53
CA LEU A 210 5.22 19.70 9.39
C LEU A 210 5.10 21.12 8.81
N ASP A 211 6.16 21.93 8.91
CA ASP A 211 6.15 23.31 8.47
C ASP A 211 6.60 23.49 7.01
N ALA A 212 7.06 22.43 6.35
CA ALA A 212 7.59 22.49 4.98
C ALA A 212 6.50 22.63 3.90
N PHE A 213 5.27 22.19 4.18
CA PHE A 213 4.21 22.16 3.19
C PHE A 213 2.82 22.39 3.80
N ASP A 214 1.90 22.86 2.98
CA ASP A 214 0.47 22.92 3.26
C ASP A 214 -0.17 21.59 2.82
N PRO A 215 -0.70 20.78 3.76
CA PRO A 215 -1.11 19.41 3.50
C PRO A 215 -2.43 19.33 2.71
N PHE A 216 -2.49 18.42 1.73
CA PHE A 216 -3.73 18.08 1.03
C PHE A 216 -4.42 16.83 1.58
N LEU A 217 -3.65 15.94 2.22
CA LEU A 217 -4.10 14.59 2.54
C LEU A 217 -4.75 14.44 3.91
N THR A 218 -4.66 15.42 4.80
CA THR A 218 -5.08 15.27 6.20
C THR A 218 -6.57 14.99 6.33
N ASP A 219 -7.42 15.67 5.57
CA ASP A 219 -8.86 15.40 5.56
C ASP A 219 -9.20 14.04 4.92
N ILE A 220 -8.40 13.56 3.97
CA ILE A 220 -8.54 12.19 3.44
C ILE A 220 -8.13 11.16 4.50
N VAL A 221 -7.00 11.36 5.18
CA VAL A 221 -6.52 10.45 6.24
C VAL A 221 -7.51 10.41 7.40
N LEU A 222 -8.11 11.56 7.75
CA LEU A 222 -9.08 11.69 8.84
C LEU A 222 -10.51 11.38 8.41
N ASN A 223 -10.73 10.83 7.21
CA ASN A 223 -12.04 10.42 6.72
C ASN A 223 -13.09 11.56 6.72
N LYS A 224 -12.65 12.78 6.43
CA LYS A 224 -13.47 13.99 6.28
C LYS A 224 -13.69 14.36 4.80
N ALA A 225 -12.78 13.93 3.92
CA ALA A 225 -12.86 14.12 2.48
C ALA A 225 -12.88 12.78 1.72
N HIS A 226 -13.47 12.80 0.52
CA HIS A 226 -13.71 11.62 -0.33
C HIS A 226 -13.19 11.76 -1.77
N ASP A 227 -12.71 12.94 -2.16
CA ASP A 227 -12.10 13.26 -3.46
C ASP A 227 -10.65 12.74 -3.57
N MET A 228 -10.44 11.48 -3.20
CA MET A 228 -9.11 10.87 -3.10
C MET A 228 -8.37 10.84 -4.43
N GLU A 229 -9.08 10.63 -5.53
CA GLU A 229 -8.55 10.65 -6.91
C GLU A 229 -7.93 11.99 -7.31
N ARG A 230 -8.29 13.07 -6.61
CA ARG A 230 -7.66 14.36 -6.83
C ARG A 230 -6.17 14.32 -6.53
N TYR A 231 -5.78 13.58 -5.49
CA TYR A 231 -4.41 13.59 -4.97
C TYR A 231 -3.70 12.24 -5.09
N ILE A 232 -4.42 11.15 -5.36
CA ILE A 232 -3.90 9.78 -5.29
C ILE A 232 -4.22 9.03 -6.58
N GLY A 233 -3.19 8.51 -7.22
CA GLY A 233 -3.30 7.84 -8.52
C GLY A 233 -2.14 6.88 -8.79
N ASN A 234 -2.05 6.36 -10.01
CA ASN A 234 -0.84 5.70 -10.48
C ASN A 234 0.14 6.68 -11.10
N ALA A 235 1.43 6.42 -10.90
CA ALA A 235 2.46 7.16 -11.58
C ALA A 235 2.40 6.86 -13.09
N PRO A 236 2.64 7.85 -13.96
CA PRO A 236 2.98 7.60 -15.36
C PRO A 236 4.31 6.83 -15.49
N PRO A 237 4.47 5.97 -16.51
CA PRO A 237 5.68 5.15 -16.70
C PRO A 237 7.00 5.93 -16.64
N TYR A 238 7.07 7.12 -17.25
CA TYR A 238 8.30 7.92 -17.29
C TYR A 238 8.83 8.33 -15.90
N MET A 239 8.00 8.31 -14.86
CA MET A 239 8.44 8.63 -13.48
C MET A 239 9.18 7.47 -12.80
N TYR A 240 9.07 6.25 -13.34
CA TYR A 240 9.64 5.06 -12.74
C TYR A 240 10.30 4.12 -13.75
N GLU A 241 10.44 4.53 -15.01
CA GLU A 241 11.08 3.72 -16.07
C GLU A 241 12.54 3.38 -15.76
N ASN A 242 13.21 4.21 -14.97
CA ASN A 242 14.59 3.99 -14.52
C ASN A 242 14.67 3.27 -13.16
N MET A 243 13.54 2.88 -12.56
CA MET A 243 13.57 2.06 -11.35
C MET A 243 14.03 0.65 -11.72
N PRO A 244 14.97 0.05 -10.97
CA PRO A 244 15.43 -1.30 -11.27
C PRO A 244 14.28 -2.29 -11.21
N GLU A 245 14.14 -3.13 -12.24
CA GLU A 245 13.25 -4.28 -12.18
C GLU A 245 13.75 -5.20 -11.06
N LEU A 246 12.89 -5.47 -10.09
CA LEU A 246 13.19 -6.49 -9.09
C LEU A 246 12.78 -7.83 -9.67
N GLY A 247 13.68 -8.81 -9.58
CA GLY A 247 13.43 -10.18 -10.04
C GLY A 247 12.16 -10.80 -9.42
N LYS A 248 11.75 -11.94 -9.96
CA LYS A 248 10.58 -12.68 -9.46
C LYS A 248 10.74 -13.02 -7.98
N LEU A 249 9.64 -13.02 -7.22
CA LEU A 249 9.60 -13.59 -5.86
C LEU A 249 10.31 -14.94 -5.80
N VAL A 250 11.41 -14.99 -5.05
CA VAL A 250 11.99 -16.23 -4.56
C VAL A 250 11.52 -16.41 -3.12
N GLU A 251 11.14 -17.63 -2.76
CA GLU A 251 10.70 -17.97 -1.42
C GLU A 251 11.82 -17.68 -0.41
N GLY A 252 11.60 -16.73 0.50
CA GLY A 252 12.59 -16.30 1.49
C GLY A 252 13.50 -15.14 1.06
N GLU A 253 13.31 -14.55 -0.12
CA GLU A 253 14.00 -13.32 -0.52
C GLU A 253 13.18 -12.06 -0.19
N GLY A 254 13.93 -11.02 0.19
CA GLY A 254 13.49 -9.77 0.81
C GLY A 254 12.18 -9.18 0.28
N HIS A 255 11.24 -8.94 1.18
CA HIS A 255 10.07 -8.12 0.90
C HIS A 255 10.50 -6.66 0.81
N ILE A 256 10.51 -6.09 -0.40
CA ILE A 256 10.88 -4.68 -0.59
C ILE A 256 9.62 -3.80 -0.53
N PHE A 257 9.75 -2.64 0.10
CA PHE A 257 8.81 -1.53 0.01
C PHE A 257 9.53 -0.33 -0.55
N ARG A 258 9.04 0.21 -1.66
CA ARG A 258 9.62 1.41 -2.26
C ARG A 258 8.80 2.62 -1.89
N ILE A 259 9.47 3.63 -1.37
CA ILE A 259 8.90 4.94 -1.17
C ILE A 259 9.90 6.00 -1.59
N VAL A 260 9.43 6.95 -2.37
CA VAL A 260 10.24 8.10 -2.78
C VAL A 260 9.40 9.31 -2.65
N GLY A 261 9.99 10.45 -2.41
CA GLY A 261 9.29 11.70 -2.62
C GLY A 261 10.27 12.82 -2.86
N GLY A 262 9.71 13.92 -3.31
CA GLY A 262 10.47 15.07 -3.74
C GLY A 262 9.55 16.16 -4.21
N ARG A 263 10.17 17.17 -4.81
CA ARG A 263 9.50 18.27 -5.50
C ARG A 263 9.70 18.09 -6.98
N GLU A 264 8.63 18.20 -7.74
CA GLU A 264 8.68 18.08 -9.19
C GLU A 264 7.55 18.90 -9.78
N THR A 265 7.81 19.45 -10.96
CA THR A 265 6.79 20.12 -11.75
C THR A 265 6.12 19.05 -12.61
N ILE A 266 4.90 18.69 -12.23
CA ILE A 266 4.14 17.66 -12.93
C ILE A 266 2.85 18.29 -13.43
N GLY A 267 2.71 18.37 -14.75
CA GLY A 267 1.61 19.07 -15.39
C GLY A 267 1.61 20.56 -15.06
N ASP A 268 0.44 21.11 -14.75
CA ASP A 268 0.26 22.55 -14.49
C ASP A 268 0.61 22.98 -13.05
N MET A 269 0.96 22.02 -12.20
CA MET A 269 1.24 22.25 -10.78
C MET A 269 2.72 22.55 -10.56
N SER A 270 3.04 23.80 -10.21
CA SER A 270 4.34 24.15 -9.64
C SER A 270 4.34 23.93 -8.12
N ASP A 271 5.49 23.49 -7.60
CA ASP A 271 5.81 23.50 -6.16
C ASP A 271 4.94 22.61 -5.27
N CYS A 272 4.63 21.41 -5.75
CA CYS A 272 3.98 20.40 -4.93
C CYS A 272 4.96 19.33 -4.48
N LEU A 273 4.71 18.84 -3.27
CA LEU A 273 5.38 17.68 -2.72
C LEU A 273 4.61 16.42 -3.15
N PHE A 274 5.33 15.44 -3.66
CA PHE A 274 4.75 14.15 -4.02
C PHE A 274 5.50 12.99 -3.39
N THR A 275 4.83 11.85 -3.34
CA THR A 275 5.38 10.56 -2.94
C THR A 275 5.03 9.50 -3.97
N LEU A 276 6.02 8.71 -4.40
CA LEU A 276 5.84 7.44 -5.10
C LEU A 276 5.84 6.30 -4.08
N ILE A 277 4.86 5.38 -4.16
CA ILE A 277 4.79 4.19 -3.31
C ILE A 277 4.59 2.95 -4.19
N GLN A 278 5.41 1.92 -4.01
CA GLN A 278 5.21 0.61 -4.63
C GLN A 278 5.25 -0.49 -3.56
N LEU A 279 4.14 -1.23 -3.44
CA LEU A 279 3.96 -2.31 -2.46
C LEU A 279 4.37 -3.64 -3.07
N TYR A 280 5.40 -4.32 -2.56
CA TYR A 280 5.82 -5.62 -3.10
C TYR A 280 6.24 -5.53 -4.59
N PRO A 281 7.27 -4.76 -4.93
CA PRO A 281 7.70 -4.54 -6.31
C PRO A 281 8.14 -5.81 -7.05
N MET A 282 8.51 -6.87 -6.32
CA MET A 282 8.89 -8.18 -6.88
C MET A 282 7.76 -8.96 -7.57
N VAL A 283 6.50 -8.50 -7.43
CA VAL A 283 5.37 -8.97 -8.25
C VAL A 283 4.99 -8.00 -9.37
N ASN A 284 5.83 -7.01 -9.66
CA ASN A 284 5.53 -5.89 -10.57
C ASN A 284 4.22 -5.20 -10.19
N SER A 285 4.03 -4.95 -8.89
CA SER A 285 2.87 -4.23 -8.41
C SER A 285 2.84 -2.79 -8.91
N PRO A 286 1.67 -2.15 -8.91
CA PRO A 286 1.55 -0.79 -9.41
C PRO A 286 2.37 0.20 -8.58
N VAL A 287 2.97 1.18 -9.25
CA VAL A 287 3.57 2.36 -8.62
C VAL A 287 2.50 3.43 -8.46
N HIS A 288 2.26 3.86 -7.23
CA HIS A 288 1.29 4.90 -6.89
C HIS A 288 1.99 6.25 -6.80
N LEU A 289 1.35 7.29 -7.34
CA LEU A 289 1.74 8.68 -7.21
C LEU A 289 0.74 9.39 -6.30
N ILE A 290 1.26 10.04 -5.27
CA ILE A 290 0.48 10.74 -4.26
C ILE A 290 0.97 12.19 -4.16
N VAL A 291 0.09 13.16 -4.37
CA VAL A 291 0.36 14.58 -4.18
C VAL A 291 0.05 14.94 -2.73
N VAL A 292 1.08 15.20 -1.93
CA VAL A 292 0.96 15.32 -0.47
C VAL A 292 0.51 16.70 -0.04
N GLY A 293 1.01 17.74 -0.70
CA GLY A 293 0.76 19.12 -0.32
C GLY A 293 1.50 20.12 -1.19
N LYS A 294 1.23 21.41 -0.97
CA LYS A 294 1.97 22.51 -1.60
C LYS A 294 3.16 22.89 -0.75
N VAL A 295 4.34 23.02 -1.33
CA VAL A 295 5.54 23.49 -0.61
C VAL A 295 5.31 24.93 -0.15
N LYS A 296 5.62 25.22 1.12
CA LYS A 296 5.46 26.59 1.64
C LYS A 296 6.48 27.54 1.00
N PRO A 297 6.10 28.78 0.69
CA PRO A 297 7.03 29.76 0.14
C PRO A 297 8.27 29.94 1.03
N GLY A 298 9.44 29.93 0.41
CA GLY A 298 10.71 30.11 1.10
C GLY A 298 11.26 28.88 1.83
N PHE A 299 10.57 27.74 1.80
CA PHE A 299 11.15 26.49 2.28
C PHE A 299 12.13 25.92 1.25
N ASP A 300 13.40 25.81 1.64
CA ASP A 300 14.44 25.23 0.79
C ASP A 300 14.42 23.69 0.90
N MET A 301 13.61 23.08 0.03
CA MET A 301 13.51 21.63 -0.10
C MET A 301 14.84 20.98 -0.48
N ASP A 302 15.62 21.65 -1.33
CA ASP A 302 16.84 21.09 -1.90
C ASP A 302 17.94 21.05 -0.84
N ALA A 303 18.08 22.12 -0.05
CA ALA A 303 18.95 22.13 1.12
C ALA A 303 18.55 21.05 2.13
N ARG A 304 17.24 20.87 2.38
CA ARG A 304 16.76 19.85 3.32
C ARG A 304 17.04 18.43 2.84
N MET A 305 16.87 18.17 1.55
CA MET A 305 17.23 16.90 0.92
C MET A 305 18.73 16.65 0.99
N LEU A 306 19.55 17.68 0.75
CA LEU A 306 21.01 17.60 0.80
C LEU A 306 21.53 17.32 2.22
N GLU A 307 20.98 17.98 3.24
CA GLU A 307 21.30 17.73 4.66
C GLU A 307 21.09 16.26 5.03
N ARG A 308 20.05 15.64 4.48
CA ARG A 308 19.64 14.28 4.85
C ARG A 308 20.33 13.19 4.03
N HIS A 309 20.47 13.40 2.73
CA HIS A 309 20.92 12.36 1.79
C HIS A 309 22.34 12.61 1.24
N GLY A 310 22.97 13.73 1.60
CA GLY A 310 24.29 14.14 1.12
C GLY A 310 24.27 14.79 -0.27
N VAL A 311 25.45 15.16 -0.77
CA VAL A 311 25.64 15.89 -2.05
C VAL A 311 25.17 15.10 -3.29
N GLU A 312 25.07 13.77 -3.18
CA GLU A 312 24.60 12.88 -4.26
C GLU A 312 23.08 12.96 -4.51
N ALA A 313 22.30 13.70 -3.71
CA ALA A 313 20.84 13.75 -3.80
C ALA A 313 20.29 14.74 -4.85
N LEU A 314 21.13 15.64 -5.37
CA LEU A 314 20.75 16.69 -6.33
C LEU A 314 20.99 16.30 -7.81
N ALA A 315 21.41 15.06 -8.08
CA ALA A 315 21.65 14.53 -9.41
C ALA A 315 20.43 13.78 -9.97
#